data_AF-A0A9E4AA27-F1
#
_entry.id   AF-A0A9E4AA27-F1
#
_cell.length_a   1.000
_cell.length_b   1.000
_cell.length_c   1.000
_cell.angle_alpha   90.00
_cell.angle_beta   90.00
_cell.angle_gamma   90.00
#
_symmetry.space_group_name_H-M   'P 1'
#
loop_
_entity.id
_entity.type
_entity.pdbx_description
1 polymer ?
#
loop_
_entity_poly.entity_id
_entity_poly.type
_entity_poly.pdbx_seq_one_letter_code
_entity_poly.pdbx_strand_id
1 'polypeptide(L)'
;MTRPNIILLMTDQQRWDSLGCNGNKFVSTPNVDRLAAGGANCTNSFTPWPVCTPVRATMWTGVYPHRHQVIYNSYNMDNLLKETSHEQRTVFESMQAGGYTT
;
A
#
# COMPACT_ATOMS: atom_id res chain seq x y z
N MET A 1 7.69 25.90 1.09
CA MET A 1 6.60 25.03 1.56
C MET A 1 7.11 24.21 2.72
N THR A 2 6.33 24.02 3.77
CA THR A 2 6.70 23.13 4.88
C THR A 2 6.65 21.67 4.41
N ARG A 3 7.60 20.85 4.84
CA ARG A 3 7.61 19.40 4.59
C ARG A 3 6.42 18.76 5.33
N PRO A 4 5.41 18.17 4.65
CA PRO A 4 4.27 17.56 5.32
C PRO A 4 4.67 16.25 6.01
N ASN A 5 3.89 15.77 6.98
CA ASN A 5 3.99 14.39 7.44
C ASN A 5 3.19 13.48 6.49
N ILE A 6 3.73 12.31 6.15
CA ILE A 6 3.09 11.35 5.25
C ILE A 6 2.75 10.09 6.05
N ILE A 7 1.48 9.70 6.05
CA ILE A 7 1.00 8.48 6.70
C ILE A 7 0.36 7.60 5.62
N LEU A 8 0.88 6.38 5.45
CA LEU A 8 0.29 5.35 4.60
C LEU A 8 -0.47 4.34 5.46
N LEU A 9 -1.79 4.30 5.32
CA LEU A 9 -2.63 3.27 5.92
C LEU A 9 -2.95 2.20 4.88
N MET A 10 -2.45 0.98 5.09
CA MET A 10 -2.70 -0.17 4.22
C MET A 10 -3.37 -1.28 5.01
N THR A 11 -4.65 -1.51 4.74
CA THR A 11 -5.43 -2.62 5.32
C THR A 11 -5.10 -3.94 4.66
N ASP A 12 -5.32 -5.05 5.36
CA ASP A 12 -5.19 -6.39 4.79
C ASP A 12 -6.56 -6.94 4.37
N GLN A 13 -6.61 -7.54 3.18
CA GLN A 13 -7.79 -8.20 2.61
C GLN A 13 -9.10 -7.36 2.56
N GLN A 14 -8.99 -6.03 2.56
CA GLN A 14 -10.17 -5.15 2.49
C GLN A 14 -10.81 -5.17 1.11
N ARG A 15 -12.10 -5.52 1.05
CA ARG A 15 -12.91 -5.43 -0.17
C ARG A 15 -13.33 -3.98 -0.44
N TRP A 16 -13.49 -3.62 -1.70
CA TRP A 16 -13.86 -2.24 -2.10
C TRP A 16 -15.21 -1.80 -1.52
N ASP A 17 -16.18 -2.71 -1.41
CA ASP A 17 -17.56 -2.50 -0.94
C ASP A 17 -17.71 -2.73 0.58
N SER A 18 -16.60 -2.84 1.32
CA SER A 18 -16.64 -3.05 2.78
C SER A 18 -16.82 -1.76 3.59
N LEU A 19 -16.64 -0.59 2.97
CA LEU A 19 -16.68 0.72 3.62
C LEU A 19 -18.04 1.40 3.45
N GLY A 20 -18.45 2.16 4.48
CA GLY A 20 -19.66 2.99 4.44
C GLY A 20 -19.62 4.02 3.31
N CYS A 21 -18.48 4.70 3.12
CA CYS A 21 -18.27 5.63 2.01
C CYS A 21 -18.35 5.00 0.61
N ASN A 22 -18.31 3.67 0.53
CA ASN A 22 -18.48 2.89 -0.71
C ASN A 22 -19.83 2.16 -0.75
N GLY A 23 -20.80 2.55 0.08
CA GLY A 23 -22.18 2.09 0.04
C GLY A 23 -22.52 0.92 0.98
N ASN A 24 -21.58 0.46 1.83
CA ASN A 24 -21.88 -0.58 2.80
C ASN A 24 -22.84 -0.06 3.89
N LYS A 25 -23.93 -0.78 4.15
CA LYS A 25 -24.94 -0.42 5.16
C LYS A 25 -24.83 -1.21 6.46
N PHE A 26 -23.97 -2.22 6.51
CA PHE A 26 -23.85 -3.17 7.62
C PHE A 26 -22.60 -2.92 8.47
N VAL A 27 -21.51 -2.46 7.85
CA VAL A 27 -20.24 -2.19 8.52
C VAL A 27 -20.16 -0.72 8.92
N SER A 28 -19.79 -0.45 10.17
CA SER A 28 -19.59 0.91 10.67
C SER A 28 -18.13 1.34 10.50
N THR A 29 -17.87 2.28 9.59
CA THR A 29 -16.52 2.82 9.30
C THR A 29 -16.40 4.34 9.45
N PRO A 30 -16.92 4.95 10.55
CA PRO A 30 -17.12 6.41 10.64
C PRO A 30 -15.85 7.23 10.45
N ASN A 31 -14.69 6.71 10.86
CA ASN A 31 -13.40 7.40 10.71
C ASN A 31 -12.91 7.40 9.25
N VAL A 32 -13.09 6.29 8.53
CA VAL A 32 -12.72 6.18 7.12
C VAL A 32 -13.70 6.97 6.27
N ASP A 33 -14.99 6.93 6.61
CA ASP A 33 -16.04 7.69 5.93
C ASP A 33 -15.79 9.20 6.05
N ARG A 34 -15.40 9.67 7.24
CA ARG A 34 -15.00 11.06 7.47
C ARG A 34 -13.74 11.44 6.68
N LEU A 35 -12.77 10.54 6.57
CA LEU A 35 -11.56 10.78 5.77
C LEU A 35 -11.89 10.91 4.28
N ALA A 36 -12.76 10.05 3.76
CA ALA A 36 -13.22 10.11 2.37
C ALA A 36 -14.02 11.40 2.08
N ALA A 37 -14.91 11.81 2.99
CA ALA A 37 -15.70 13.03 2.84
C ALA A 37 -14.87 14.33 2.90
N GLY A 38 -13.77 14.33 3.67
CA GLY A 38 -12.85 15.46 3.78
C GLY A 38 -11.70 15.45 2.78
N GLY A 39 -11.63 14.46 1.90
CA GLY A 39 -10.51 14.22 1.00
C GLY A 39 -10.97 13.72 -0.37
N ALA A 40 -10.22 12.77 -0.93
CA ALA A 40 -10.54 12.13 -2.19
C ALA A 40 -10.87 10.64 -1.96
N ASN A 41 -11.94 10.16 -2.60
CA ASN A 41 -12.29 8.74 -2.66
C ASN A 41 -12.09 8.22 -4.09
N CYS A 42 -11.04 7.42 -4.30
CA CYS A 42 -10.72 6.86 -5.61
C CYS A 42 -11.58 5.63 -5.91
N THR A 43 -12.70 5.83 -6.61
CA THR A 43 -13.65 4.75 -6.96
C THR A 43 -13.14 3.79 -8.04
N ASN A 44 -12.08 4.16 -8.77
CA ASN A 44 -11.45 3.36 -9.81
C ASN A 44 -9.97 3.10 -9.49
N SER A 45 -9.71 2.33 -8.44
CA SER A 45 -8.37 1.98 -7.95
C SER A 45 -8.17 0.46 -7.97
N PHE A 46 -6.99 0.00 -8.38
CA PHE A 46 -6.71 -1.41 -8.62
C PHE A 46 -5.43 -1.86 -7.92
N THR A 47 -5.46 -3.09 -7.40
CA THR A 47 -4.24 -3.78 -6.96
C THR A 47 -3.57 -4.45 -8.17
N PRO A 48 -2.25 -4.32 -8.35
CA PRO A 48 -1.54 -4.93 -9.48
C PRO A 48 -1.39 -6.45 -9.34
N TRP A 49 -1.66 -7.01 -8.15
CA TRP A 49 -1.52 -8.43 -7.87
C TRP A 49 -2.54 -8.88 -6.79
N PRO A 50 -3.03 -10.13 -6.80
CA PRO A 50 -4.09 -10.56 -5.90
C PRO A 50 -3.61 -11.12 -4.54
N VAL A 51 -2.31 -11.08 -4.22
CA VAL A 51 -1.76 -11.61 -2.95
C VAL A 51 -0.84 -10.62 -2.24
N CYS A 52 -0.78 -10.73 -0.90
CA CYS A 52 -0.28 -9.69 0.01
C CYS A 52 1.17 -9.26 -0.24
N THR A 53 2.13 -10.21 -0.28
CA THR A 53 3.56 -9.89 -0.31
C THR A 53 3.99 -9.21 -1.61
N PRO A 54 3.58 -9.69 -2.80
CA PRO A 54 3.82 -9.01 -4.06
C PRO A 54 3.25 -7.59 -4.13
N VAL A 55 2.02 -7.37 -3.64
CA VAL A 55 1.40 -6.03 -3.65
C VAL A 55 2.17 -5.07 -2.75
N ARG A 56 2.56 -5.53 -1.55
CA ARG A 56 3.39 -4.73 -0.63
C ARG A 56 4.73 -4.40 -1.28
N ALA A 57 5.39 -5.37 -1.92
CA ALA A 57 6.62 -5.12 -2.67
C ALA A 57 6.43 -4.10 -3.80
N THR A 58 5.33 -4.17 -4.57
CA THR A 58 4.99 -3.16 -5.58
C THR A 58 4.78 -1.78 -4.96
N MET A 59 4.07 -1.68 -3.85
CA MET A 59 3.85 -0.42 -3.11
C MET A 59 5.16 0.20 -2.63
N TRP A 60 6.10 -0.62 -2.17
CA TRP A 60 7.40 -0.13 -1.69
C TRP A 60 8.33 0.27 -2.82
N THR A 61 8.41 -0.53 -3.88
CA THR A 61 9.37 -0.32 -4.97
C THR A 61 8.87 0.60 -6.09
N GLY A 62 7.55 0.77 -6.20
CA GLY A 62 6.92 1.54 -7.29
C GLY A 62 6.93 0.82 -8.64
N VAL A 63 7.25 -0.48 -8.68
CA VAL A 63 7.30 -1.27 -9.92
C VAL A 63 6.42 -2.51 -9.85
N TYR A 64 5.96 -3.01 -11.00
CA TYR A 64 5.12 -4.20 -11.07
C TYR A 64 5.83 -5.48 -10.59
N PRO A 65 5.07 -6.53 -10.20
CA PRO A 65 5.64 -7.79 -9.72
C PRO A 65 6.63 -8.48 -10.65
N HIS A 66 6.43 -8.38 -11.97
CA HIS A 66 7.37 -8.95 -12.94
C HIS A 66 8.73 -8.23 -12.96
N ARG A 67 8.85 -7.03 -12.38
CA ARG A 67 10.13 -6.32 -12.29
C ARG A 67 10.87 -6.63 -10.98
N HIS A 68 10.15 -6.65 -9.85
CA HIS A 68 10.74 -6.96 -8.56
C HIS A 68 10.75 -8.47 -8.21
N GLN A 69 10.17 -9.34 -9.05
CA GLN A 69 10.19 -10.82 -8.96
C GLN A 69 9.55 -11.46 -7.70
N VAL A 70 9.17 -10.67 -6.70
CA VAL A 70 8.27 -11.12 -5.62
C VAL A 70 6.86 -11.38 -6.16
N ILE A 71 6.54 -12.63 -6.50
CA ILE A 71 5.26 -13.01 -7.16
C ILE A 71 4.36 -13.96 -6.33
N TYR A 72 4.82 -14.41 -5.16
CA TYR A 72 4.05 -15.23 -4.22
C TYR A 72 4.28 -14.77 -2.78
N ASN A 73 3.43 -15.24 -1.86
CA ASN A 73 3.69 -15.10 -0.43
C ASN A 73 4.74 -16.14 -0.01
N SER A 74 5.78 -15.70 0.69
CA SER A 74 6.74 -16.59 1.35
C SER A 74 6.71 -16.34 2.85
N TYR A 75 6.74 -17.40 3.63
CA TYR A 75 6.66 -17.35 5.09
C TYR A 75 7.96 -17.85 5.77
N ASN A 76 8.94 -18.29 4.99
CA ASN A 76 10.19 -18.88 5.48
C ASN A 76 11.41 -17.98 5.21
N MET A 77 11.20 -16.71 4.91
CA MET A 77 12.27 -15.76 4.60
C MET A 77 12.03 -14.46 5.36
N ASP A 78 13.10 -13.91 5.94
CA ASP A 78 13.03 -12.70 6.76
C ASP A 78 12.76 -11.46 5.89
N ASN A 79 13.33 -11.40 4.69
CA ASN A 79 13.08 -10.30 3.77
C ASN A 79 13.06 -10.78 2.32
N LEU A 80 11.88 -11.23 1.89
CA LEU A 80 11.64 -11.70 0.53
C LEU A 80 12.07 -10.70 -0.55
N LEU A 81 11.83 -9.40 -0.34
CA LEU A 81 12.23 -8.36 -1.29
C LEU A 81 13.76 -8.32 -1.43
N LYS A 82 14.48 -8.30 -0.32
CA LYS A 82 15.94 -8.25 -0.32
C LYS A 82 16.57 -9.50 -0.95
N GLU A 83 15.97 -10.66 -0.69
CA GLU A 83 16.53 -11.95 -1.11
C GLU A 83 16.20 -12.31 -2.57
N THR A 84 15.08 -11.83 -3.12
CA THR A 84 14.61 -12.25 -4.45
C THR A 84 14.52 -11.14 -5.49
N SER A 85 14.46 -9.87 -5.08
CA SER A 85 14.23 -8.76 -6.00
C SER A 85 15.52 -8.26 -6.62
N HIS A 86 15.46 -7.89 -7.90
CA HIS A 86 16.49 -7.05 -8.52
C HIS A 86 16.25 -5.55 -8.27
N GLU A 87 15.05 -5.18 -7.81
CA GLU A 87 14.68 -3.83 -7.40
C GLU A 87 14.76 -3.72 -5.88
N GLN A 88 15.84 -3.10 -5.41
CA GLN A 88 16.13 -2.94 -3.98
C GLN A 88 15.79 -1.55 -3.46
N ARG A 89 15.63 -0.56 -4.35
CA ARG A 89 15.24 0.77 -3.95
C ARG A 89 13.75 0.80 -3.63
N THR A 90 13.40 1.34 -2.49
CA THR A 90 12.03 1.57 -2.07
C THR A 90 11.71 3.06 -1.90
N VAL A 91 10.44 3.33 -1.64
CA VAL A 91 9.96 4.65 -1.25
C VAL A 91 10.62 5.11 0.05
N PHE A 92 11.01 4.20 0.95
CA PHE A 92 11.61 4.55 2.24
C PHE A 92 12.97 5.22 2.08
N GLU A 93 13.88 4.68 1.24
CA GLU A 93 15.18 5.32 0.97
C GLU A 93 14.96 6.67 0.26
N SER A 94 13.96 6.75 -0.62
CA SER A 94 13.63 8.00 -1.31
C SER A 94 13.10 9.07 -0.35
N MET A 95 12.32 8.67 0.65
CA MET A 95 11.81 9.53 1.71
C MET A 95 12.94 9.97 2.66
N GLN A 96 13.82 9.05 3.07
CA GLN A 96 15.01 9.37 3.88
C GLN A 96 15.95 10.36 3.17
N ALA A 97 16.21 10.16 1.88
CA ALA A 97 16.97 11.11 1.06
C ALA A 97 16.29 12.50 0.98
N GLY A 98 14.96 12.54 1.05
CA GLY A 98 14.16 13.76 1.18
C GLY A 98 14.15 14.39 2.58
N GLY A 99 14.84 13.78 3.55
CA GLY A 99 14.95 14.23 4.95
C GLY A 99 13.79 13.81 5.85
N TYR A 100 13.00 12.80 5.45
CA TYR A 100 11.96 12.21 6.31
C TYR A 100 12.55 11.13 7.21
N THR A 101 11.93 10.93 8.38
CA THR A 101 12.12 9.72 9.19
C THR A 101 11.10 8.68 8.73
N THR A 102 11.57 7.46 8.46
CA THR A 102 10.75 6.32 8.02
C THR A 102 11.02 5.12 8.91
#